data_AF-A0A8C9FHG0-F1
#
_entry.id   AF-A0A8C9FHG0-F1
#
_cell.length_a   1.000
_cell.length_b   1.000
_cell.length_c   1.000
_cell.angle_alpha   90.00
_cell.angle_beta   90.00
_cell.angle_gamma   90.00
#
_symmetry.space_group_name_H-M   'P 1'
#
loop_
_entity.id
_entity.type
_entity.pdbx_description
1 polymer ?
#
loop_
_entity_poly.entity_id
_entity_poly.type
_entity_poly.pdbx_seq_one_letter_code
_entity_poly.pdbx_strand_id
1 'polypeptide(L)'
;MGVEHSKQMKQQIGESGDECEGVNPCLEVNSMVQITLDKGNQVSGIIRWLGYLPHTKHKMAGVELDEDKGVTDGEWLGKYYFHCAPKRGIFVKLQSCQPDVRFQCSRNRDLSLVDYREQEDVPHAPLSFPPLRNEEAVHVLRGRMKGIQGHCNSCYMDAALFSLFSCTSVLDSMLFTPFPLCDRNVQNILRDEIVNPLRKNGFVMARSVMHLREQLTEKGQCSSFTNAEKDPEEFLNLIMHQVLGIEPLLRLQSGAQKEQDCYCYQIFMDKQEDLVVPDVQQLVEHSFLSSDLKLVEIPSCFIIQMPRFGKEYKMFSKIIPSLELDITDLLLDSPRECCVCGDVATWECSKCFKDKIFSPTGLKQFCSTCSKQVHSHHQRKTHKPTRLRVPEEFRRRSSRGSQQVPREKMELFAVLCIETSHYVSFVKYGPENEHWMFFDSMADRHGGENGFNIPTVTLCPEVAKYLDLPLAMLALEQPRDMDGVAKRLFCDAYMYMYQSKKMALYK
;
A
#
# COMPACT_ATOMS: atom_id res chain seq x y z
N MET A 1 -34.24 -68.06 11.85
CA MET A 1 -35.49 -68.38 11.12
C MET A 1 -36.53 -67.36 11.55
N GLY A 2 -37.36 -66.86 10.64
CA GLY A 2 -38.38 -65.84 10.92
C GLY A 2 -37.85 -64.40 11.02
N VAL A 3 -38.46 -63.34 10.44
CA VAL A 3 -39.71 -63.22 9.64
C VAL A 3 -40.95 -63.61 10.46
N GLU A 4 -42.00 -62.82 10.73
CA GLU A 4 -42.54 -61.53 10.25
C GLU A 4 -43.53 -60.97 11.34
N HIS A 5 -44.34 -59.90 11.30
CA HIS A 5 -44.64 -58.63 10.56
C HIS A 5 -45.59 -57.85 11.54
N SER A 6 -46.08 -56.60 11.44
CA SER A 6 -45.75 -55.30 10.81
C SER A 6 -46.85 -54.29 11.27
N LYS A 7 -46.65 -52.97 11.09
CA LYS A 7 -47.78 -52.02 11.03
C LYS A 7 -47.44 -50.76 10.21
N GLN A 8 -48.11 -50.62 9.07
CA GLN A 8 -48.05 -49.45 8.19
C GLN A 8 -48.99 -48.34 8.68
N MET A 9 -48.75 -47.09 8.28
CA MET A 9 -49.85 -46.26 7.73
C MET A 9 -49.39 -45.29 6.64
N LYS A 10 -49.79 -45.62 5.41
CA LYS A 10 -50.06 -44.78 4.22
C LYS A 10 -49.52 -43.34 4.18
N GLN A 11 -48.82 -43.04 3.08
CA GLN A 11 -48.84 -41.72 2.43
C GLN A 11 -49.21 -41.93 0.95
N GLN A 12 -49.99 -41.02 0.36
CA GLN A 12 -50.43 -41.12 -1.04
C GLN A 12 -49.57 -40.24 -1.95
N ILE A 13 -49.35 -40.70 -3.18
CA ILE A 13 -48.75 -39.90 -4.25
C ILE A 13 -49.85 -39.04 -4.87
N GLY A 14 -49.52 -37.76 -5.12
CA GLY A 14 -50.27 -36.86 -6.00
C GLY A 14 -49.29 -36.24 -6.99
N GLU A 15 -49.62 -36.28 -8.27
CA GLU A 15 -48.72 -35.84 -9.36
C GLU A 15 -48.66 -34.31 -9.43
N SER A 16 -47.45 -33.75 -9.63
CA SER A 16 -47.23 -32.35 -9.96
C SER A 16 -46.48 -32.27 -11.29
N GLY A 17 -47.03 -31.57 -12.28
CA GLY A 17 -46.38 -31.42 -13.60
C GLY A 17 -45.06 -30.66 -13.52
N ASP A 18 -44.11 -31.09 -14.34
CA ASP A 18 -42.77 -30.50 -14.46
C ASP A 18 -42.80 -29.41 -15.55
N GLU A 19 -42.74 -28.13 -15.14
CA GLU A 19 -42.46 -27.00 -16.05
C GLU A 19 -41.12 -26.38 -15.68
N CYS A 20 -40.18 -26.42 -16.63
CA CYS A 20 -38.78 -26.11 -16.40
C CYS A 20 -38.48 -24.61 -16.49
N GLU A 21 -38.32 -23.93 -15.34
CA GLU A 21 -37.70 -22.60 -15.29
C GLU A 21 -36.18 -22.69 -15.12
N GLY A 22 -35.44 -22.03 -16.02
CA GLY A 22 -33.98 -22.06 -16.06
C GLY A 22 -33.30 -21.32 -14.90
N VAL A 23 -32.14 -21.83 -14.48
CA VAL A 23 -31.35 -21.34 -13.34
C VAL A 23 -30.85 -19.90 -13.55
N ASN A 24 -31.66 -18.94 -13.12
CA ASN A 24 -31.25 -17.55 -12.93
C ASN A 24 -30.71 -17.34 -11.51
N PRO A 25 -29.67 -16.51 -11.29
CA PRO A 25 -29.21 -16.18 -9.95
C PRO A 25 -30.32 -15.50 -9.13
N CYS A 26 -30.64 -16.04 -7.96
CA CYS A 26 -31.65 -15.49 -7.06
C CYS A 26 -31.24 -14.10 -6.53
N LEU A 27 -31.75 -13.05 -7.16
CA LEU A 27 -31.60 -11.67 -6.69
C LEU A 27 -32.45 -11.41 -5.44
N GLU A 28 -31.76 -11.05 -4.35
CA GLU A 28 -32.32 -10.74 -3.03
C GLU A 28 -32.06 -9.28 -2.59
N VAL A 29 -32.66 -8.85 -1.49
CA VAL A 29 -32.43 -7.49 -0.94
C VAL A 29 -30.97 -7.37 -0.50
N ASN A 30 -30.36 -6.24 -0.83
CA ASN A 30 -28.93 -5.92 -0.79
C ASN A 30 -28.05 -6.56 -1.89
N SER A 31 -28.63 -7.20 -2.91
CA SER A 31 -27.87 -7.60 -4.11
C SER A 31 -27.37 -6.37 -4.88
N MET A 32 -26.10 -6.37 -5.27
CA MET A 32 -25.54 -5.45 -6.27
C MET A 32 -26.06 -5.82 -7.66
N VAL A 33 -26.66 -4.85 -8.36
CA VAL A 33 -27.25 -5.07 -9.69
C VAL A 33 -26.88 -3.98 -10.68
N GLN A 34 -26.82 -4.37 -11.95
CA GLN A 34 -26.78 -3.47 -13.09
C GLN A 34 -28.15 -3.43 -13.75
N ILE A 35 -28.60 -2.23 -14.09
CA ILE A 35 -29.85 -1.96 -14.79
C ILE A 35 -29.49 -1.28 -16.11
N THR A 36 -30.02 -1.78 -17.23
CA THR A 36 -29.94 -1.08 -18.51
C THR A 36 -31.18 -0.20 -18.66
N LEU A 37 -30.99 1.12 -18.77
CA LEU A 37 -32.06 2.09 -19.00
C LEU A 37 -32.36 2.25 -20.50
N ASP A 38 -33.52 2.81 -20.83
CA ASP A 38 -34.10 2.90 -22.21
C ASP A 38 -33.28 3.71 -23.26
N LYS A 39 -32.04 4.08 -22.93
CA LYS A 39 -31.06 4.74 -23.82
C LYS A 39 -29.74 3.98 -23.95
N GLY A 40 -29.69 2.72 -23.51
CA GLY A 40 -28.46 1.90 -23.50
C GLY A 40 -27.49 2.23 -22.36
N ASN A 41 -27.77 3.26 -21.55
CA ASN A 41 -26.99 3.57 -20.36
C ASN A 41 -27.20 2.48 -19.30
N GLN A 42 -26.14 1.76 -18.95
CA GLN A 42 -26.09 0.93 -17.75
C GLN A 42 -25.88 1.81 -16.52
N VAL A 43 -26.56 1.48 -15.43
CA VAL A 43 -26.36 2.07 -14.09
C VAL A 43 -26.26 0.94 -13.06
N SER A 44 -25.35 1.07 -12.10
CA SER A 44 -25.23 0.15 -10.96
C SER A 44 -25.94 0.69 -9.72
N GLY A 45 -26.38 -0.23 -8.86
CA GLY A 45 -27.03 0.08 -7.60
C GLY A 45 -27.32 -1.15 -6.75
N ILE A 46 -27.91 -0.91 -5.58
CA ILE A 46 -28.24 -1.92 -4.57
C ILE A 46 -29.76 -2.12 -4.54
N ILE A 47 -30.23 -3.37 -4.63
CA ILE A 47 -31.65 -3.67 -4.36
C ILE A 47 -31.96 -3.34 -2.90
N ARG A 48 -32.77 -2.31 -2.63
CA ARG A 48 -33.23 -1.95 -1.28
C ARG A 48 -34.60 -2.52 -0.94
N TRP A 49 -35.40 -2.87 -1.94
CA TRP A 49 -36.73 -3.45 -1.74
C TRP A 49 -37.08 -4.47 -2.83
N LEU A 50 -37.82 -5.53 -2.46
CA LEU A 50 -38.40 -6.51 -3.37
C LEU A 50 -39.86 -6.77 -3.01
N GLY A 51 -40.74 -6.79 -4.02
CA GLY A 51 -42.14 -7.13 -3.82
C GLY A 51 -43.02 -6.82 -5.02
N TYR A 52 -44.33 -6.72 -4.79
CA TYR A 52 -45.30 -6.32 -5.81
C TYR A 52 -45.81 -4.91 -5.50
N LEU A 53 -45.69 -3.99 -6.47
CA LEU A 53 -46.26 -2.64 -6.36
C LEU A 53 -47.74 -2.67 -6.78
N PRO A 54 -48.57 -1.72 -6.29
CA PRO A 54 -49.96 -1.60 -6.72
C PRO A 54 -50.11 -1.63 -8.24
N HIS A 55 -51.05 -2.43 -8.74
CA HIS A 55 -51.34 -2.64 -10.17
C HIS A 55 -50.21 -3.27 -11.01
N THR A 56 -49.08 -3.70 -10.42
CA THR A 56 -48.03 -4.45 -11.14
C THR A 56 -48.25 -5.97 -11.06
N LYS A 57 -48.13 -6.67 -12.20
CA LYS A 57 -48.25 -8.14 -12.29
C LYS A 57 -46.92 -8.89 -12.09
N HIS A 58 -45.80 -8.18 -11.98
CA HIS A 58 -44.45 -8.76 -11.87
C HIS A 58 -43.80 -8.34 -10.55
N LYS A 59 -42.89 -9.17 -10.04
CA LYS A 59 -42.04 -8.81 -8.90
C LYS A 59 -41.12 -7.65 -9.31
N MET A 60 -41.20 -6.55 -8.58
CA MET A 60 -40.45 -5.32 -8.77
C MET A 60 -39.27 -5.26 -7.79
N ALA A 61 -38.21 -4.57 -8.19
CA ALA A 61 -37.08 -4.18 -7.35
C ALA A 61 -37.07 -2.66 -7.18
N GLY A 62 -37.04 -2.22 -5.92
CA GLY A 62 -36.65 -0.86 -5.57
C GLY A 62 -35.14 -0.83 -5.40
N VAL A 63 -34.45 -0.01 -6.18
CA VAL A 63 -32.98 0.03 -6.27
C VAL A 63 -32.48 1.43 -5.95
N GLU A 64 -31.47 1.52 -5.09
CA GLU A 64 -30.69 2.73 -4.84
C GLU A 64 -29.48 2.74 -5.77
N LEU A 65 -29.36 3.75 -6.63
CA LEU A 65 -28.28 3.89 -7.59
C LEU A 65 -27.04 4.56 -6.98
N ASP A 66 -25.86 4.20 -7.48
CA ASP A 66 -24.56 4.75 -7.03
C ASP A 66 -24.41 6.25 -7.37
N GLU A 67 -25.16 6.74 -8.37
CA GLU A 67 -25.14 8.10 -8.90
C GLU A 67 -26.56 8.71 -8.92
N ASP A 68 -26.65 10.04 -9.05
CA ASP A 68 -27.90 10.83 -9.04
C ASP A 68 -28.71 10.71 -10.37
N LYS A 69 -28.92 9.47 -10.82
CA LYS A 69 -29.61 9.09 -12.07
C LYS A 69 -31.01 8.48 -11.84
N GLY A 70 -31.45 8.39 -10.59
CA GLY A 70 -32.76 7.91 -10.19
C GLY A 70 -33.87 8.96 -10.32
N VAL A 71 -35.11 8.54 -10.06
CA VAL A 71 -36.34 9.33 -10.25
C VAL A 71 -37.14 9.56 -8.97
N THR A 72 -36.75 8.89 -7.87
CA THR A 72 -37.39 8.97 -6.56
C THR A 72 -36.32 8.94 -5.45
N ASP A 73 -36.73 9.09 -4.20
CA ASP A 73 -35.97 8.84 -2.96
C ASP A 73 -36.33 7.48 -2.32
N GLY A 74 -37.25 6.73 -2.92
CA GLY A 74 -37.77 5.46 -2.41
C GLY A 74 -39.29 5.46 -2.19
N GLU A 75 -39.96 6.60 -2.41
CA GLU A 75 -41.42 6.70 -2.52
C GLU A 75 -41.96 6.14 -3.85
N TRP A 76 -43.13 5.49 -3.79
CA TRP A 76 -43.99 5.16 -4.92
C TRP A 76 -45.46 5.44 -4.55
N LEU A 77 -46.08 6.40 -5.23
CA LEU A 77 -47.50 6.78 -5.08
C LEU A 77 -47.92 7.11 -3.63
N GLY A 78 -47.20 8.02 -2.95
CA GLY A 78 -47.51 8.46 -1.59
C GLY A 78 -47.11 7.48 -0.49
N LYS A 79 -46.29 6.46 -0.81
CA LYS A 79 -45.80 5.46 0.15
C LYS A 79 -44.33 5.14 -0.08
N TYR A 80 -43.54 5.21 0.99
CA TYR A 80 -42.15 4.76 1.00
C TYR A 80 -42.06 3.23 1.06
N TYR A 81 -41.22 2.66 0.20
CA TYR A 81 -40.87 1.24 0.18
C TYR A 81 -39.40 1.00 0.53
N PHE A 82 -38.55 2.01 0.32
CA PHE A 82 -37.21 2.16 0.87
C PHE A 82 -36.92 3.66 1.07
N HIS A 83 -35.72 4.02 1.53
CA HIS A 83 -35.24 5.40 1.59
C HIS A 83 -33.81 5.47 1.05
N CYS A 84 -33.50 6.52 0.29
CA CYS A 84 -32.19 6.87 -0.23
C CYS A 84 -32.13 8.39 -0.50
N ALA A 85 -31.01 8.91 -1.03
CA ALA A 85 -30.94 10.33 -1.38
C ALA A 85 -31.89 10.69 -2.55
N PRO A 86 -32.43 11.92 -2.63
CA PRO A 86 -33.25 12.37 -3.74
C PRO A 86 -32.56 12.14 -5.09
N LYS A 87 -33.29 11.58 -6.06
CA LYS A 87 -32.78 11.16 -7.39
C LYS A 87 -31.78 9.99 -7.35
N ARG A 88 -31.82 9.12 -6.34
CA ARG A 88 -31.09 7.83 -6.35
C ARG A 88 -31.98 6.60 -6.42
N GLY A 89 -33.25 6.72 -6.02
CA GLY A 89 -34.20 5.63 -6.08
C GLY A 89 -34.74 5.41 -7.49
N ILE A 90 -34.88 4.16 -7.89
CA ILE A 90 -35.63 3.72 -9.07
C ILE A 90 -36.40 2.43 -8.76
N PHE A 91 -37.55 2.23 -9.41
CA PHE A 91 -38.29 0.96 -9.37
C PHE A 91 -38.29 0.32 -10.75
N VAL A 92 -37.80 -0.92 -10.84
CA VAL A 92 -37.71 -1.68 -12.09
C VAL A 92 -38.28 -3.09 -11.91
N LYS A 93 -38.56 -3.80 -13.01
CA LYS A 93 -38.89 -5.24 -12.92
C LYS A 93 -37.66 -5.99 -12.42
N LEU A 94 -37.83 -7.01 -11.55
CA LEU A 94 -36.71 -7.80 -11.06
C LEU A 94 -35.92 -8.49 -12.21
N GLN A 95 -36.63 -8.86 -13.29
CA GLN A 95 -36.06 -9.43 -14.51
C GLN A 95 -35.19 -8.44 -15.32
N SER A 96 -35.27 -7.14 -15.04
CA SER A 96 -34.45 -6.10 -15.67
C SER A 96 -33.19 -5.76 -14.87
N CYS A 97 -33.06 -6.29 -13.65
CA CYS A 97 -31.84 -6.27 -12.87
C CYS A 97 -30.95 -7.44 -13.30
N GLN A 98 -29.71 -7.18 -13.68
CA GLN A 98 -28.69 -8.21 -13.86
C GLN A 98 -27.78 -8.23 -12.63
N PRO A 99 -27.41 -9.40 -12.07
CA PRO A 99 -26.41 -9.47 -11.00
C PRO A 99 -25.10 -8.86 -11.47
N ASP A 100 -24.54 -7.88 -10.75
CA ASP A 100 -23.32 -7.21 -11.18
C ASP A 100 -22.16 -8.21 -11.26
N VAL A 101 -21.59 -8.37 -12.47
CA VAL A 101 -20.58 -9.39 -12.78
C VAL A 101 -19.29 -9.24 -11.96
N ARG A 102 -19.06 -8.10 -11.32
CA ARG A 102 -17.92 -7.88 -10.39
C ARG A 102 -18.10 -8.60 -9.04
N PHE A 103 -19.31 -9.05 -8.72
CA PHE A 103 -19.69 -9.57 -7.40
C PHE A 103 -20.15 -11.03 -7.39
N GLN A 104 -20.25 -11.69 -8.54
CA GLN A 104 -20.61 -13.11 -8.62
C GLN A 104 -19.60 -13.97 -7.85
N CYS A 105 -20.10 -14.74 -6.88
CA CYS A 105 -19.32 -15.70 -6.11
C CYS A 105 -19.91 -17.09 -6.35
N SER A 106 -19.08 -18.05 -6.75
CA SER A 106 -19.51 -19.37 -7.22
C SER A 106 -20.01 -20.28 -6.09
N ARG A 107 -21.23 -20.03 -5.62
CA ARG A 107 -22.01 -20.95 -4.78
C ARG A 107 -22.44 -22.18 -5.59
N ASN A 108 -21.48 -23.06 -5.88
CA ASN A 108 -21.63 -24.52 -5.95
C ASN A 108 -20.31 -25.17 -6.41
N ARG A 109 -19.54 -25.68 -5.44
CA ARG A 109 -18.59 -26.79 -5.61
C ARG A 109 -18.62 -27.67 -4.36
N ASP A 110 -19.76 -28.33 -4.15
CA ASP A 110 -19.82 -29.50 -3.29
C ASP A 110 -18.92 -30.62 -3.84
N LEU A 111 -18.49 -31.51 -2.95
CA LEU A 111 -17.51 -32.55 -3.24
C LEU A 111 -18.13 -33.73 -4.01
N SER A 112 -17.82 -33.84 -5.30
CA SER A 112 -17.93 -35.11 -6.05
C SER A 112 -16.57 -35.47 -6.66
N LEU A 113 -15.95 -36.52 -6.12
CA LEU A 113 -14.76 -37.16 -6.71
C LEU A 113 -15.15 -37.99 -7.94
N VAL A 114 -14.15 -38.31 -8.79
CA VAL A 114 -14.28 -39.14 -10.02
C VAL A 114 -15.11 -38.44 -11.13
N ASP A 115 -14.73 -38.43 -12.42
CA ASP A 115 -13.76 -39.23 -13.16
C ASP A 115 -12.76 -38.35 -13.96
N TYR A 116 -11.53 -38.84 -14.16
CA TYR A 116 -10.52 -38.15 -14.97
C TYR A 116 -10.64 -38.60 -16.43
N ARG A 117 -10.75 -37.65 -17.36
CA ARG A 117 -10.41 -37.88 -18.77
C ARG A 117 -9.54 -36.74 -19.27
N GLU A 118 -8.42 -37.14 -19.86
CA GLU A 118 -7.34 -36.26 -20.28
C GLU A 118 -7.79 -35.40 -21.47
N GLN A 119 -7.67 -34.09 -21.33
CA GLN A 119 -7.74 -33.15 -22.44
C GLN A 119 -6.65 -32.09 -22.20
N GLU A 120 -5.85 -31.83 -23.23
CA GLU A 120 -4.54 -31.18 -23.07
C GLU A 120 -4.68 -29.71 -22.63
N ASP A 121 -4.26 -29.43 -21.39
CA ASP A 121 -4.41 -28.13 -20.76
C ASP A 121 -3.34 -27.15 -21.28
N VAL A 122 -3.75 -26.24 -22.17
CA VAL A 122 -2.87 -25.18 -22.69
C VAL A 122 -2.65 -24.17 -21.56
N PRO A 123 -1.42 -23.97 -21.05
CA PRO A 123 -1.21 -23.17 -19.85
C PRO A 123 -1.56 -21.70 -20.10
N HIS A 124 -2.74 -21.28 -19.64
CA HIS A 124 -3.10 -19.87 -19.53
C HIS A 124 -2.10 -19.19 -18.59
N ALA A 125 -1.29 -18.28 -19.15
CA ALA A 125 -0.36 -17.49 -18.36
C ALA A 125 -1.12 -16.70 -17.27
N PRO A 126 -0.58 -16.57 -16.05
CA PRO A 126 -1.21 -15.80 -14.99
C PRO A 126 -1.54 -14.39 -15.47
N LEU A 127 -2.79 -13.96 -15.30
CA LEU A 127 -3.17 -12.58 -15.61
C LEU A 127 -2.34 -11.65 -14.72
N SER A 128 -1.74 -10.64 -15.33
CA SER A 128 -0.93 -9.64 -14.67
C SER A 128 -1.38 -8.26 -15.12
N PHE A 129 -1.68 -7.39 -14.17
CA PHE A 129 -1.97 -5.98 -14.43
C PHE A 129 -0.78 -5.14 -13.96
N PRO A 130 -0.26 -4.23 -14.81
CA PRO A 130 0.85 -3.37 -14.42
C PRO A 130 0.44 -2.40 -13.31
N PRO A 131 1.37 -1.87 -12.51
CA PRO A 131 1.07 -0.85 -11.52
C PRO A 131 0.58 0.43 -12.20
N LEU A 132 -0.48 1.02 -11.67
CA LEU A 132 -1.18 2.14 -12.28
C LEU A 132 -0.37 3.43 -12.17
N ARG A 133 -0.35 4.26 -13.22
CA ARG A 133 0.38 5.54 -13.23
C ARG A 133 -0.41 6.67 -13.90
N ASN A 134 -0.07 7.91 -13.55
CA ASN A 134 -0.60 9.15 -14.11
C ASN A 134 -2.14 9.12 -14.25
N GLU A 135 -2.68 9.46 -15.42
CA GLU A 135 -4.12 9.50 -15.71
C GLU A 135 -4.83 8.16 -15.49
N GLU A 136 -4.17 7.03 -15.74
CA GLU A 136 -4.74 5.69 -15.56
C GLU A 136 -5.00 5.40 -14.08
N ALA A 137 -4.05 5.76 -13.21
CA ALA A 137 -4.24 5.69 -11.76
C ALA A 137 -5.38 6.60 -11.31
N VAL A 138 -5.48 7.82 -11.85
CA VAL A 138 -6.58 8.75 -11.51
C VAL A 138 -7.93 8.23 -11.97
N HIS A 139 -8.01 7.58 -13.13
CA HIS A 139 -9.22 6.97 -13.66
C HIS A 139 -9.65 5.73 -12.87
N VAL A 140 -8.70 4.85 -12.54
CA VAL A 140 -9.00 3.55 -11.91
C VAL A 140 -9.14 3.66 -10.40
N LEU A 141 -8.26 4.39 -9.69
CA LEU A 141 -8.22 4.40 -8.22
C LEU A 141 -9.06 5.51 -7.57
N ARG A 142 -9.26 6.68 -8.18
CA ARG A 142 -9.90 7.81 -7.49
C ARG A 142 -11.40 7.56 -7.22
N GLY A 143 -11.86 7.76 -5.98
CA GLY A 143 -13.28 7.78 -5.62
C GLY A 143 -13.61 7.15 -4.26
N ARG A 144 -14.91 7.13 -3.91
CA ARG A 144 -15.47 6.27 -2.84
C ARG A 144 -15.67 4.85 -3.39
N MET A 145 -15.63 3.84 -2.52
CA MET A 145 -15.60 2.42 -2.89
C MET A 145 -14.40 2.11 -3.82
N LYS A 146 -13.23 2.63 -3.45
CA LYS A 146 -11.96 2.42 -4.14
C LYS A 146 -10.82 2.20 -3.15
N GLY A 147 -9.75 1.56 -3.62
CA GLY A 147 -8.70 1.00 -2.76
C GLY A 147 -9.15 -0.30 -2.11
N ILE A 148 -8.54 -0.64 -0.97
CA ILE A 148 -8.81 -1.88 -0.23
C ILE A 148 -9.84 -1.61 0.86
N GLN A 149 -10.93 -2.39 0.91
CA GLN A 149 -11.98 -2.24 1.91
C GLN A 149 -11.55 -2.80 3.26
N GLY A 150 -11.44 -1.92 4.27
CA GLY A 150 -11.03 -2.33 5.61
C GLY A 150 -12.14 -2.99 6.43
N HIS A 151 -11.80 -3.97 7.25
CA HIS A 151 -12.69 -4.70 8.15
C HIS A 151 -11.93 -5.22 9.39
N CYS A 152 -12.55 -5.16 10.58
CA CYS A 152 -12.00 -5.71 11.83
C CYS A 152 -10.50 -5.41 12.05
N ASN A 153 -10.16 -4.12 12.21
CA ASN A 153 -8.81 -3.62 12.49
C ASN A 153 -7.75 -3.88 11.40
N SER A 154 -8.14 -4.15 10.15
CA SER A 154 -7.23 -4.47 9.03
C SER A 154 -6.35 -3.31 8.52
N CYS A 155 -6.53 -2.06 8.98
CA CYS A 155 -5.96 -0.88 8.31
C CYS A 155 -4.43 -0.90 8.16
N TYR A 156 -3.70 -1.57 9.06
CA TYR A 156 -2.25 -1.80 8.91
C TYR A 156 -1.91 -2.63 7.66
N MET A 157 -2.72 -3.65 7.33
CA MET A 157 -2.59 -4.44 6.10
C MET A 157 -3.09 -3.65 4.90
N ASP A 158 -4.26 -3.02 5.00
CA ASP A 158 -4.89 -2.31 3.89
C ASP A 158 -3.96 -1.21 3.36
N ALA A 159 -3.42 -0.38 4.27
CA ALA A 159 -2.51 0.71 3.93
C ALA A 159 -1.16 0.21 3.40
N ALA A 160 -0.60 -0.85 3.98
CA ALA A 160 0.67 -1.43 3.51
C ALA A 160 0.52 -2.09 2.12
N LEU A 161 -0.52 -2.88 1.89
CA LEU A 161 -0.81 -3.51 0.60
C LEU A 161 -1.10 -2.46 -0.49
N PHE A 162 -1.88 -1.41 -0.18
CA PHE A 162 -2.12 -0.32 -1.11
C PHE A 162 -0.82 0.43 -1.44
N SER A 163 0.03 0.69 -0.44
CA SER A 163 1.35 1.33 -0.63
C SER A 163 2.26 0.52 -1.56
N LEU A 164 2.36 -0.80 -1.31
CA LEU A 164 3.30 -1.69 -2.01
C LEU A 164 2.85 -2.14 -3.40
N PHE A 165 1.56 -2.09 -3.74
CA PHE A 165 1.06 -2.72 -4.96
C PHE A 165 0.15 -1.86 -5.85
N SER A 166 -0.29 -0.66 -5.43
CA SER A 166 -1.16 0.17 -6.29
C SER A 166 -0.42 0.76 -7.51
N CYS A 167 0.66 1.50 -7.28
CA CYS A 167 1.35 2.32 -8.29
C CYS A 167 2.83 1.97 -8.52
N THR A 168 3.40 1.05 -7.72
CA THR A 168 4.79 0.57 -7.85
C THR A 168 4.89 -0.88 -8.34
N SER A 169 5.97 -1.19 -9.05
CA SER A 169 6.36 -2.52 -9.56
C SER A 169 7.39 -3.25 -8.68
N VAL A 170 7.84 -2.64 -7.58
CA VAL A 170 9.03 -3.04 -6.82
C VAL A 170 9.03 -4.47 -6.30
N LEU A 171 7.83 -5.05 -6.09
CA LEU A 171 7.64 -6.43 -5.61
C LEU A 171 6.92 -7.32 -6.64
N ASP A 172 6.70 -6.85 -7.86
CA ASP A 172 5.81 -7.51 -8.82
C ASP A 172 6.30 -8.89 -9.25
N SER A 173 7.59 -9.04 -9.58
CA SER A 173 8.18 -10.33 -9.94
C SER A 173 8.04 -11.39 -8.84
N MET A 174 7.97 -10.97 -7.58
CA MET A 174 7.78 -11.84 -6.41
C MET A 174 6.34 -12.36 -6.28
N LEU A 175 5.37 -11.78 -7.02
CA LEU A 175 4.01 -12.32 -7.16
C LEU A 175 3.91 -13.48 -8.16
N PHE A 176 4.93 -13.64 -9.03
CA PHE A 176 4.98 -14.65 -10.09
C PHE A 176 6.10 -15.68 -9.91
N THR A 177 7.15 -15.36 -9.12
CA THR A 177 8.28 -16.26 -8.86
C THR A 177 7.94 -17.26 -7.74
N PRO A 178 7.89 -18.57 -8.00
CA PRO A 178 7.72 -19.58 -6.95
C PRO A 178 9.08 -19.92 -6.31
N PHE A 179 9.15 -19.88 -4.98
CA PHE A 179 10.33 -20.27 -4.19
C PHE A 179 10.06 -21.54 -3.35
N PRO A 180 11.08 -22.24 -2.82
CA PRO A 180 10.88 -23.57 -2.22
C PRO A 180 10.04 -23.60 -0.92
N LEU A 181 9.94 -22.48 -0.22
CA LEU A 181 9.11 -22.31 0.99
C LEU A 181 7.78 -21.60 0.70
N CYS A 182 7.45 -21.36 -0.58
CA CYS A 182 6.26 -20.62 -0.97
C CYS A 182 5.00 -21.44 -0.74
N ASP A 183 4.15 -20.98 0.19
CA ASP A 183 2.74 -21.34 0.17
C ASP A 183 2.07 -20.67 -1.04
N ARG A 184 2.05 -21.41 -2.15
CA ARG A 184 1.43 -20.97 -3.41
C ARG A 184 -0.01 -20.49 -3.22
N ASN A 185 -0.74 -20.99 -2.22
CA ASN A 185 -2.09 -20.54 -1.92
C ASN A 185 -2.10 -19.06 -1.49
N VAL A 186 -1.29 -18.66 -0.51
CA VAL A 186 -1.21 -17.25 -0.09
C VAL A 186 -0.58 -16.35 -1.17
N GLN A 187 0.40 -16.81 -1.94
CA GLN A 187 0.92 -16.04 -3.09
C GLN A 187 -0.19 -15.81 -4.15
N ASN A 188 -1.00 -16.82 -4.44
CA ASN A 188 -2.15 -16.71 -5.34
C ASN A 188 -3.24 -15.78 -4.78
N ILE A 189 -3.58 -15.85 -3.49
CA ILE A 189 -4.56 -14.94 -2.87
C ILE A 189 -4.08 -13.48 -2.99
N LEU A 190 -2.82 -13.21 -2.64
CA LEU A 190 -2.24 -11.87 -2.75
C LEU A 190 -2.27 -11.36 -4.20
N ARG A 191 -1.84 -12.18 -5.17
CA ARG A 191 -1.84 -11.78 -6.58
C ARG A 191 -3.25 -11.65 -7.15
N ASP A 192 -4.07 -12.69 -7.07
CA ASP A 192 -5.28 -12.85 -7.88
C ASP A 192 -6.55 -12.32 -7.20
N GLU A 193 -6.61 -12.27 -5.87
CA GLU A 193 -7.74 -11.67 -5.14
C GLU A 193 -7.49 -10.22 -4.68
N ILE A 194 -6.23 -9.79 -4.52
CA ILE A 194 -5.90 -8.46 -3.99
C ILE A 194 -5.24 -7.59 -5.08
N VAL A 195 -4.03 -7.90 -5.53
CA VAL A 195 -3.26 -7.01 -6.43
C VAL A 195 -3.92 -6.87 -7.80
N ASN A 196 -4.31 -7.97 -8.44
CA ASN A 196 -4.95 -7.96 -9.75
C ASN A 196 -6.31 -7.22 -9.72
N PRO A 197 -7.23 -7.46 -8.76
CA PRO A 197 -8.47 -6.68 -8.66
C PRO A 197 -8.25 -5.21 -8.28
N LEU A 198 -7.27 -4.88 -7.44
CA LEU A 198 -6.90 -3.50 -7.12
C LEU A 198 -6.47 -2.74 -8.39
N ARG A 199 -5.56 -3.31 -9.18
CA ARG A 199 -5.05 -2.67 -10.41
C ARG A 199 -6.07 -2.66 -11.55
N LYS A 200 -6.90 -3.71 -11.69
CA LYS A 200 -7.90 -3.81 -12.77
C LYS A 200 -9.16 -2.97 -12.52
N ASN A 201 -9.70 -3.03 -11.30
CA ASN A 201 -11.03 -2.48 -10.97
C ASN A 201 -10.95 -1.24 -10.06
N GLY A 202 -9.79 -1.01 -9.43
CA GLY A 202 -9.58 0.02 -8.43
C GLY A 202 -10.16 -0.30 -7.05
N PHE A 203 -10.61 -1.54 -6.80
CA PHE A 203 -11.30 -1.92 -5.57
C PHE A 203 -11.05 -3.38 -5.18
N VAL A 204 -10.84 -3.63 -3.88
CA VAL A 204 -10.74 -4.96 -3.27
C VAL A 204 -11.73 -5.07 -2.11
N MET A 205 -12.51 -6.15 -2.08
CA MET A 205 -13.46 -6.44 -1.00
C MET A 205 -12.75 -6.95 0.26
N ALA A 206 -13.27 -6.58 1.43
CA ALA A 206 -12.73 -7.00 2.72
C ALA A 206 -12.56 -8.52 2.86
N ARG A 207 -13.42 -9.31 2.22
CA ARG A 207 -13.38 -10.79 2.27
C ARG A 207 -12.06 -11.39 1.77
N SER A 208 -11.41 -10.76 0.80
CA SER A 208 -10.13 -11.25 0.26
C SER A 208 -8.95 -10.89 1.16
N VAL A 209 -9.02 -9.77 1.87
CA VAL A 209 -8.07 -9.43 2.96
C VAL A 209 -8.30 -10.35 4.16
N MET A 210 -9.54 -10.71 4.49
CA MET A 210 -9.85 -11.69 5.53
C MET A 210 -9.36 -13.10 5.16
N HIS A 211 -9.56 -13.55 3.93
CA HIS A 211 -9.03 -14.83 3.43
C HIS A 211 -7.50 -14.89 3.54
N LEU A 212 -6.81 -13.79 3.20
CA LEU A 212 -5.37 -13.64 3.46
C LEU A 212 -5.06 -13.74 4.97
N ARG A 213 -5.76 -13.00 5.84
CA ARG A 213 -5.56 -13.02 7.30
C ARG A 213 -5.77 -14.41 7.90
N GLU A 214 -6.77 -15.15 7.42
CA GLU A 214 -7.07 -16.51 7.84
C GLU A 214 -5.93 -17.46 7.48
N GLN A 215 -5.49 -17.50 6.22
CA GLN A 215 -4.34 -18.33 5.82
C GLN A 215 -3.04 -17.94 6.53
N LEU A 216 -2.81 -16.65 6.80
CA LEU A 216 -1.66 -16.19 7.60
C LEU A 216 -1.78 -16.54 9.09
N THR A 217 -2.98 -16.73 9.62
CA THR A 217 -3.21 -17.16 11.02
C THR A 217 -3.15 -18.67 11.18
N GLU A 218 -3.57 -19.45 10.16
CA GLU A 218 -3.45 -20.91 10.15
C GLU A 218 -1.99 -21.39 10.01
N LYS A 219 -1.16 -20.63 9.30
CA LYS A 219 0.22 -21.02 8.96
C LYS A 219 1.28 -20.26 9.76
N GLY A 220 0.96 -19.06 10.24
CA GLY A 220 1.81 -18.26 11.12
C GLY A 220 1.66 -18.64 12.60
N GLN A 221 2.71 -18.45 13.40
CA GLN A 221 2.69 -18.73 14.84
C GLN A 221 1.90 -17.69 15.69
N CYS A 222 1.16 -16.78 15.07
CA CYS A 222 0.58 -15.61 15.74
C CYS A 222 -0.94 -15.53 15.53
N SER A 223 -1.69 -15.98 16.54
CA SER A 223 -3.15 -16.21 16.51
C SER A 223 -4.03 -14.94 16.44
N SER A 224 -3.44 -13.75 16.36
CA SER A 224 -4.13 -12.46 16.46
C SER A 224 -4.31 -11.71 15.13
N PHE A 225 -3.77 -12.22 14.01
CA PHE A 225 -3.85 -11.51 12.72
C PHE A 225 -5.29 -11.25 12.25
N THR A 226 -6.25 -12.14 12.52
CA THR A 226 -7.67 -12.02 12.11
C THR A 226 -8.47 -10.93 12.83
N ASN A 227 -8.05 -10.47 14.02
CA ASN A 227 -8.89 -9.60 14.87
C ASN A 227 -8.16 -8.40 15.51
N ALA A 228 -6.85 -8.46 15.72
CA ALA A 228 -6.09 -7.36 16.31
C ALA A 228 -5.61 -6.34 15.26
N GLU A 229 -5.49 -5.08 15.69
CA GLU A 229 -4.56 -4.12 15.09
C GLU A 229 -3.13 -4.60 15.37
N LYS A 230 -2.24 -4.51 14.38
CA LYS A 230 -0.82 -4.87 14.51
C LYS A 230 0.08 -3.79 13.93
N ASP A 231 1.38 -3.95 14.15
CA ASP A 231 2.38 -3.12 13.48
C ASP A 231 2.51 -3.51 12.00
N PRO A 232 2.53 -2.55 11.07
CA PRO A 232 2.90 -2.80 9.68
C PRO A 232 4.25 -3.53 9.54
N GLU A 233 5.21 -3.34 10.44
CA GLU A 233 6.50 -4.04 10.36
C GLU A 233 6.36 -5.56 10.53
N GLU A 234 5.56 -6.03 11.50
CA GLU A 234 5.30 -7.47 11.70
C GLU A 234 4.67 -8.08 10.43
N PHE A 235 3.75 -7.34 9.81
CA PHE A 235 3.08 -7.74 8.58
C PHE A 235 3.99 -7.72 7.35
N LEU A 236 4.84 -6.70 7.20
CA LEU A 236 5.79 -6.56 6.09
C LEU A 236 6.87 -7.65 6.16
N ASN A 237 7.48 -7.85 7.33
CA ASN A 237 8.45 -8.92 7.57
C ASN A 237 7.85 -10.29 7.21
N LEU A 238 6.59 -10.53 7.60
CA LEU A 238 5.88 -11.78 7.31
C LEU A 238 5.59 -11.95 5.82
N ILE A 239 5.04 -10.94 5.11
CA ILE A 239 4.80 -11.04 3.67
C ILE A 239 6.10 -11.25 2.90
N MET A 240 7.14 -10.46 3.19
CA MET A 240 8.39 -10.54 2.43
C MET A 240 9.10 -11.87 2.63
N HIS A 241 9.13 -12.39 3.87
CA HIS A 241 9.81 -13.65 4.17
C HIS A 241 8.98 -14.90 3.83
N GLN A 242 7.71 -14.95 4.24
CA GLN A 242 6.89 -16.18 4.19
C GLN A 242 6.02 -16.29 2.94
N VAL A 243 5.56 -15.15 2.38
CA VAL A 243 4.65 -15.14 1.21
C VAL A 243 5.40 -14.96 -0.10
N LEU A 244 6.39 -14.06 -0.11
CA LEU A 244 7.12 -13.63 -1.31
C LEU A 244 8.54 -14.21 -1.40
N GLY A 245 9.10 -14.73 -0.29
CA GLY A 245 10.39 -15.43 -0.28
C GLY A 245 11.58 -14.55 -0.65
N ILE A 246 11.46 -13.25 -0.41
CA ILE A 246 12.42 -12.23 -0.81
C ILE A 246 13.64 -12.33 0.11
N GLU A 247 14.83 -12.27 -0.48
CA GLU A 247 16.06 -12.01 0.28
C GLU A 247 15.94 -10.65 1.01
N PRO A 248 16.47 -10.51 2.24
CA PRO A 248 16.35 -9.27 3.01
C PRO A 248 16.73 -8.02 2.21
N LEU A 249 15.81 -7.05 2.14
CA LEU A 249 15.93 -5.87 1.27
C LEU A 249 17.14 -5.00 1.61
N LEU A 250 17.57 -5.01 2.87
CA LEU A 250 18.63 -4.17 3.41
C LEU A 250 19.70 -5.07 4.03
N ARG A 251 20.94 -4.93 3.54
CA ARG A 251 22.14 -5.53 4.15
C ARG A 251 23.02 -4.42 4.71
N LEU A 252 23.17 -4.42 6.03
CA LEU A 252 23.79 -3.35 6.80
C LEU A 252 25.04 -3.86 7.52
N GLN A 253 26.13 -3.09 7.50
CA GLN A 253 27.33 -3.37 8.29
C GLN A 253 27.58 -2.25 9.30
N SER A 254 27.75 -2.59 10.58
CA SER A 254 28.22 -1.67 11.62
C SER A 254 29.73 -1.84 11.81
N GLY A 255 30.51 -0.84 11.40
CA GLY A 255 31.98 -0.82 11.52
C GLY A 255 32.67 -2.11 11.01
N ALA A 256 33.20 -2.91 11.94
CA ALA A 256 33.87 -4.19 11.67
C ALA A 256 33.10 -5.43 12.20
N GLN A 257 31.81 -5.27 12.49
CA GLN A 257 30.94 -6.36 12.94
C GLN A 257 30.39 -7.18 11.75
N LYS A 258 29.64 -8.24 12.08
CA LYS A 258 28.89 -9.02 11.08
C LYS A 258 27.86 -8.13 10.37
N GLU A 259 27.58 -8.48 9.12
CA GLU A 259 26.44 -7.97 8.36
C GLU A 259 25.12 -8.33 9.09
N GLN A 260 24.14 -7.43 8.99
CA GLN A 260 22.81 -7.55 9.54
C GLN A 260 21.79 -7.37 8.41
N ASP A 261 20.83 -8.28 8.36
CA ASP A 261 19.85 -8.39 7.29
C ASP A 261 18.47 -7.98 7.81
N CYS A 262 17.78 -7.06 7.14
CA CYS A 262 16.41 -6.67 7.48
C CYS A 262 15.58 -6.22 6.26
N TYR A 263 14.26 -6.12 6.45
CA TYR A 263 13.33 -5.61 5.42
C TYR A 263 12.97 -4.13 5.64
N CYS A 264 12.92 -3.69 6.90
CA CYS A 264 12.67 -2.30 7.31
C CYS A 264 13.85 -1.78 8.14
N TYR A 265 14.08 -0.46 8.10
CA TYR A 265 15.07 0.23 8.92
C TYR A 265 14.41 1.22 9.88
N GLN A 266 14.53 0.98 11.18
CA GLN A 266 14.10 1.93 12.20
C GLN A 266 15.16 3.00 12.41
N ILE A 267 14.75 4.26 12.30
CA ILE A 267 15.59 5.40 12.63
C ILE A 267 15.77 5.48 14.16
N PHE A 268 17.02 5.35 14.60
CA PHE A 268 17.47 5.54 15.98
C PHE A 268 18.44 6.72 16.07
N MET A 269 18.14 7.70 16.92
CA MET A 269 19.00 8.85 17.17
C MET A 269 18.66 9.51 18.51
N ASP A 270 19.62 10.23 19.09
CA ASP A 270 19.32 11.21 20.13
C ASP A 270 18.69 12.46 19.51
N LYS A 271 17.63 13.00 20.14
CA LYS A 271 16.98 14.24 19.68
C LYS A 271 17.96 15.43 19.82
N GLN A 272 18.24 16.10 18.71
CA GLN A 272 19.15 17.25 18.66
C GLN A 272 18.36 18.56 18.61
N GLU A 273 18.76 19.56 19.41
CA GLU A 273 18.05 20.84 19.52
C GLU A 273 18.05 21.65 18.20
N ASP A 274 19.08 21.47 17.36
CA ASP A 274 19.19 22.10 16.05
C ASP A 274 18.20 21.55 15.00
N LEU A 275 17.60 20.36 15.21
CA LEU A 275 16.67 19.72 14.28
C LEU A 275 15.21 19.96 14.70
N VAL A 276 14.66 21.11 14.33
CA VAL A 276 13.27 21.48 14.65
C VAL A 276 12.25 20.78 13.73
N VAL A 277 12.50 20.82 12.42
CA VAL A 277 11.72 20.12 11.37
C VAL A 277 12.71 19.49 10.39
N PRO A 278 13.14 18.24 10.61
CA PRO A 278 14.10 17.57 9.76
C PRO A 278 13.44 16.97 8.51
N ASP A 279 14.24 16.76 7.46
CA ASP A 279 13.88 15.93 6.31
C ASP A 279 14.34 14.46 6.50
N VAL A 280 13.83 13.54 5.69
CA VAL A 280 14.15 12.10 5.83
C VAL A 280 15.62 11.81 5.53
N GLN A 281 16.26 12.50 4.58
CA GLN A 281 17.69 12.38 4.31
C GLN A 281 18.52 12.71 5.57
N GLN A 282 18.23 13.82 6.24
CA GLN A 282 18.88 14.20 7.51
C GLN A 282 18.69 13.11 8.57
N LEU A 283 17.47 12.61 8.74
CA LEU A 283 17.17 11.60 9.76
C LEU A 283 17.95 10.29 9.51
N VAL A 284 18.02 9.85 8.25
CA VAL A 284 18.77 8.65 7.86
C VAL A 284 20.27 8.86 8.02
N GLU A 285 20.83 9.97 7.54
CA GLU A 285 22.27 10.29 7.68
C GLU A 285 22.71 10.37 9.14
N HIS A 286 21.93 11.07 9.99
CA HIS A 286 22.21 11.15 11.42
C HIS A 286 22.17 9.77 12.09
N SER A 287 21.19 8.93 11.73
CA SER A 287 20.99 7.60 12.35
C SER A 287 22.06 6.59 11.95
N PHE A 288 22.40 6.55 10.65
CA PHE A 288 23.55 5.78 10.15
C PHE A 288 24.85 6.21 10.85
N LEU A 289 25.04 7.52 11.06
CA LEU A 289 26.24 8.05 11.71
C LEU A 289 26.29 7.76 13.22
N SER A 290 25.16 7.71 13.92
CA SER A 290 25.13 7.34 15.36
C SER A 290 25.39 5.85 15.60
N SER A 291 25.03 4.98 14.65
CA SER A 291 25.16 3.52 14.76
C SER A 291 26.36 2.94 13.98
N ASP A 292 27.22 3.80 13.41
CA ASP A 292 28.37 3.46 12.56
C ASP A 292 28.02 2.51 11.40
N LEU A 293 26.82 2.70 10.82
CA LEU A 293 26.25 1.84 9.79
C LEU A 293 26.66 2.28 8.37
N LYS A 294 26.78 1.29 7.48
CA LYS A 294 26.83 1.46 6.03
C LYS A 294 25.96 0.41 5.34
N LEU A 295 25.39 0.76 4.19
CA LEU A 295 24.74 -0.18 3.26
C LEU A 295 25.82 -0.99 2.53
N VAL A 296 25.68 -2.32 2.52
CA VAL A 296 26.61 -3.21 1.80
C VAL A 296 26.39 -3.15 0.29
N GLU A 297 25.14 -3.00 -0.14
CA GLU A 297 24.74 -2.87 -1.55
C GLU A 297 23.61 -1.85 -1.75
N ILE A 298 23.23 -1.61 -3.01
CA ILE A 298 22.09 -0.76 -3.37
C ILE A 298 20.79 -1.59 -3.21
N PRO A 299 19.87 -1.21 -2.31
CA PRO A 299 18.61 -1.93 -2.15
C PRO A 299 17.64 -1.60 -3.30
N SER A 300 16.80 -2.57 -3.68
CA SER A 300 15.71 -2.34 -4.64
C SER A 300 14.59 -1.49 -4.02
N CYS A 301 14.30 -1.74 -2.75
CA CYS A 301 13.31 -1.06 -1.92
C CYS A 301 13.94 -0.71 -0.55
N PHE A 302 13.71 0.50 -0.05
CA PHE A 302 14.20 0.94 1.25
C PHE A 302 13.02 1.49 2.06
N ILE A 303 12.56 0.70 3.03
CA ILE A 303 11.46 1.04 3.95
C ILE A 303 12.05 1.56 5.24
N ILE A 304 11.64 2.77 5.65
CA ILE A 304 12.26 3.54 6.72
C ILE A 304 11.21 3.95 7.75
N GLN A 305 11.28 3.39 8.95
CA GLN A 305 10.37 3.70 10.07
C GLN A 305 10.85 4.95 10.82
N MET A 306 9.91 5.84 11.15
CA MET A 306 10.18 7.10 11.82
C MET A 306 10.41 6.96 13.33
N PRO A 307 11.19 7.87 13.96
CA PRO A 307 11.50 7.80 15.38
C PRO A 307 10.26 8.13 16.25
N ARG A 308 9.53 7.07 16.60
CA ARG A 308 8.32 7.08 17.44
C ARG A 308 8.48 6.07 18.57
N PHE A 309 7.81 6.33 19.70
CA PHE A 309 7.84 5.45 20.86
C PHE A 309 6.42 5.25 21.41
N GLY A 310 5.82 4.09 21.11
CA GLY A 310 4.41 3.83 21.39
C GLY A 310 3.47 4.71 20.55
N LYS A 311 2.21 4.82 20.99
CA LYS A 311 1.16 5.53 20.22
C LYS A 311 1.19 7.06 20.34
N GLU A 312 1.75 7.60 21.42
CA GLU A 312 1.68 9.04 21.73
C GLU A 312 2.96 9.82 21.43
N TYR A 313 4.14 9.22 21.58
CA TYR A 313 5.41 9.94 21.43
C TYR A 313 5.93 9.91 19.98
N LYS A 314 6.02 11.09 19.38
CA LYS A 314 6.74 11.38 18.14
C LYS A 314 7.97 12.23 18.47
N MET A 315 9.17 11.86 18.01
CA MET A 315 10.38 12.62 18.32
C MET A 315 10.34 14.05 17.71
N PHE A 316 9.75 14.18 16.52
CA PHE A 316 9.55 15.44 15.80
C PHE A 316 8.05 15.65 15.55
N SER A 317 7.60 16.91 15.58
CA SER A 317 6.20 17.26 15.32
C SER A 317 5.84 17.32 13.83
N LYS A 318 6.86 17.51 12.98
CA LYS A 318 6.80 17.47 11.52
C LYS A 318 8.08 16.80 11.01
N ILE A 319 7.97 16.02 9.95
CA ILE A 319 9.09 15.45 9.19
C ILE A 319 8.82 15.73 7.71
N ILE A 320 9.82 16.16 6.96
CA ILE A 320 9.67 16.50 5.54
C ILE A 320 10.03 15.25 4.69
N PRO A 321 9.13 14.74 3.85
CA PRO A 321 9.47 13.70 2.87
C PRO A 321 10.53 14.20 1.89
N SER A 322 11.72 13.59 1.92
CA SER A 322 12.68 13.73 0.84
C SER A 322 12.13 13.01 -0.39
N LEU A 323 11.81 13.71 -1.48
CA LEU A 323 11.24 13.07 -2.68
C LEU A 323 12.25 12.16 -3.39
N GLU A 324 13.54 12.50 -3.30
CA GLU A 324 14.66 11.60 -3.59
C GLU A 324 15.52 11.45 -2.34
N LEU A 325 15.97 10.22 -2.07
CA LEU A 325 16.94 9.87 -1.03
C LEU A 325 18.26 9.52 -1.72
N ASP A 326 19.35 10.19 -1.35
CA ASP A 326 20.69 9.94 -1.89
C ASP A 326 21.47 9.02 -0.94
N ILE A 327 21.71 7.79 -1.38
CA ILE A 327 22.35 6.74 -0.57
C ILE A 327 23.85 6.61 -0.84
N THR A 328 24.42 7.41 -1.77
CA THR A 328 25.81 7.28 -2.25
C THR A 328 26.84 7.27 -1.11
N ASP A 329 26.61 8.10 -0.10
CA ASP A 329 27.54 8.27 1.03
C ASP A 329 27.26 7.28 2.20
N LEU A 330 26.10 6.63 2.16
CA LEU A 330 25.71 5.56 3.08
C LEU A 330 26.25 4.19 2.64
N LEU A 331 26.53 4.00 1.35
CA LEU A 331 27.14 2.78 0.79
C LEU A 331 28.59 2.58 1.28
N LEU A 332 28.95 1.34 1.59
CA LEU A 332 30.25 0.94 2.16
C LEU A 332 31.43 1.19 1.20
N ASP A 333 31.36 0.61 0.00
CA ASP A 333 32.45 0.57 -0.99
C ASP A 333 32.15 1.42 -2.25
N SER A 334 31.24 2.40 -2.15
CA SER A 334 30.96 3.37 -3.21
C SER A 334 32.08 4.39 -3.38
N PRO A 335 32.38 4.88 -4.61
CA PRO A 335 33.08 6.15 -4.77
C PRO A 335 32.24 7.29 -4.18
N ARG A 336 32.89 8.28 -3.57
CA ARG A 336 32.22 9.41 -2.91
C ARG A 336 32.95 10.72 -3.18
N GLU A 337 32.25 11.85 -3.07
CA GLU A 337 32.73 13.16 -3.50
C GLU A 337 33.25 14.00 -2.31
N CYS A 338 34.34 14.75 -2.52
CA CYS A 338 34.87 15.66 -1.52
C CYS A 338 34.00 16.92 -1.44
N CYS A 339 33.38 17.17 -0.28
CA CYS A 339 32.47 18.30 -0.03
C CYS A 339 33.16 19.68 0.05
N VAL A 340 34.33 19.83 -0.59
CA VAL A 340 35.14 21.06 -0.66
C VAL A 340 35.64 21.34 -2.08
N CYS A 341 36.00 20.30 -2.85
CA CYS A 341 36.59 20.47 -4.19
C CYS A 341 36.01 19.59 -5.31
N GLY A 342 35.09 18.65 -5.02
CA GLY A 342 34.51 17.74 -6.01
C GLY A 342 35.40 16.55 -6.44
N ASP A 343 36.66 16.50 -5.98
CA ASP A 343 37.52 15.33 -6.19
C ASP A 343 37.04 14.11 -5.40
N VAL A 344 37.52 12.92 -5.76
CA VAL A 344 37.25 11.67 -5.03
C VAL A 344 37.69 11.79 -3.56
N ALA A 345 36.76 11.54 -2.64
CA ALA A 345 37.04 11.51 -1.21
C ALA A 345 37.87 10.28 -0.81
N THR A 346 38.81 10.47 0.12
CA THR A 346 39.65 9.41 0.69
C THR A 346 39.54 9.32 2.22
N TRP A 347 38.84 10.27 2.84
CA TRP A 347 38.60 10.37 4.28
C TRP A 347 37.16 10.82 4.55
N GLU A 348 36.52 10.29 5.59
CA GLU A 348 35.28 10.83 6.17
C GLU A 348 35.53 11.30 7.61
N CYS A 349 34.70 12.20 8.14
CA CYS A 349 34.81 12.61 9.53
C CYS A 349 33.45 12.90 10.19
N SER A 350 33.04 11.98 11.07
CA SER A 350 31.81 12.07 11.86
C SER A 350 31.71 13.33 12.74
N LYS A 351 32.83 13.88 13.20
CA LYS A 351 32.83 15.16 13.95
C LYS A 351 32.58 16.37 13.06
N CYS A 352 33.06 16.38 11.80
CA CYS A 352 32.77 17.48 10.87
C CYS A 352 31.29 17.53 10.47
N PHE A 353 30.57 16.41 10.55
CA PHE A 353 29.12 16.39 10.32
C PHE A 353 28.33 17.19 11.36
N LYS A 354 28.87 17.35 12.58
CA LYS A 354 28.30 18.19 13.64
C LYS A 354 28.87 19.63 13.67
N ASP A 355 29.65 20.02 12.66
CA ASP A 355 30.28 21.34 12.56
C ASP A 355 29.45 22.26 11.64
N LYS A 356 28.85 23.31 12.23
CA LYS A 356 27.90 24.24 11.59
C LYS A 356 28.47 25.07 10.44
N ILE A 357 29.76 24.95 10.13
CA ILE A 357 30.40 25.54 8.95
C ILE A 357 30.09 24.73 7.67
N PHE A 358 29.70 23.46 7.78
CA PHE A 358 29.26 22.64 6.65
C PHE A 358 27.73 22.60 6.54
N SER A 359 27.21 22.18 5.37
CA SER A 359 25.77 21.91 5.16
C SER A 359 25.19 21.02 6.28
N PRO A 360 23.90 21.15 6.68
CA PRO A 360 23.26 20.17 7.55
C PRO A 360 23.12 18.77 6.90
N THR A 361 23.19 18.66 5.57
CA THR A 361 23.04 17.41 4.81
C THR A 361 24.34 16.94 4.14
N GLY A 362 24.44 15.64 3.86
CA GLY A 362 25.58 14.93 3.28
C GLY A 362 26.64 14.55 4.31
N LEU A 363 27.13 13.31 4.33
CA LEU A 363 28.24 12.93 5.21
C LEU A 363 29.53 13.70 4.82
N LYS A 364 30.31 14.18 5.81
CA LYS A 364 31.43 15.11 5.56
C LYS A 364 32.71 14.38 5.20
N GLN A 365 33.18 14.65 3.99
CA GLN A 365 34.12 13.79 3.28
C GLN A 365 35.10 14.60 2.44
N PHE A 366 36.34 14.12 2.41
CA PHE A 366 37.48 14.92 2.02
C PHE A 366 38.48 14.11 1.19
N CYS A 367 38.98 14.71 0.12
CA CYS A 367 40.22 14.25 -0.50
C CYS A 367 41.40 14.45 0.47
N SER A 368 42.53 13.79 0.21
CA SER A 368 43.71 13.83 1.10
C SER A 368 44.29 15.23 1.33
N THR A 369 44.01 16.20 0.45
CA THR A 369 44.46 17.60 0.57
C THR A 369 43.48 18.42 1.42
N CYS A 370 42.20 18.45 1.05
CA CYS A 370 41.18 19.18 1.79
C CYS A 370 41.02 18.65 3.22
N SER A 371 41.22 17.35 3.46
CA SER A 371 41.23 16.77 4.81
C SER A 371 42.29 17.43 5.70
N LYS A 372 43.52 17.63 5.19
CA LYS A 372 44.59 18.30 5.95
C LYS A 372 44.27 19.77 6.20
N GLN A 373 43.70 20.47 5.23
CA GLN A 373 43.32 21.88 5.35
C GLN A 373 42.20 22.07 6.39
N VAL A 374 41.09 21.34 6.25
CA VAL A 374 39.92 21.40 7.15
C VAL A 374 40.30 21.12 8.60
N HIS A 375 41.13 20.10 8.85
CA HIS A 375 41.55 19.69 10.20
C HIS A 375 42.77 20.46 10.75
N SER A 376 43.41 21.32 9.94
CA SER A 376 44.40 22.29 10.46
C SER A 376 43.75 23.45 11.22
N HIS A 377 42.45 23.70 11.00
CA HIS A 377 41.67 24.73 11.68
C HIS A 377 41.57 24.45 13.19
N HIS A 378 41.81 25.45 14.03
CA HIS A 378 41.94 25.29 15.49
C HIS A 378 40.79 24.53 16.16
N GLN A 379 39.54 24.78 15.76
CA GLN A 379 38.35 24.06 16.26
C GLN A 379 38.32 22.57 15.86
N ARG A 380 38.87 22.22 14.69
CA ARG A 380 38.81 20.88 14.08
C ARG A 380 40.06 20.02 14.31
N LYS A 381 41.12 20.56 14.95
CA LYS A 381 42.36 19.81 15.27
C LYS A 381 42.13 18.56 16.15
N THR A 382 41.02 18.48 16.89
CA THR A 382 40.66 17.34 17.74
C THR A 382 39.80 16.28 17.03
N HIS A 383 39.58 16.45 15.74
CA HIS A 383 38.86 15.49 14.91
C HIS A 383 39.80 14.35 14.49
N LYS A 384 39.23 13.15 14.34
CA LYS A 384 39.95 11.96 13.86
C LYS A 384 39.22 11.46 12.60
N PRO A 385 39.67 11.84 11.40
CA PRO A 385 39.10 11.33 10.16
C PRO A 385 39.38 9.83 10.00
N THR A 386 38.38 9.07 9.57
CA THR A 386 38.53 7.67 9.16
C THR A 386 38.87 7.61 7.68
N ARG A 387 39.63 6.59 7.26
CA ARG A 387 40.04 6.42 5.86
C ARG A 387 38.97 5.65 5.10
N LEU A 388 38.49 6.21 4.00
CA LEU A 388 37.53 5.57 3.12
C LEU A 388 38.18 4.45 2.30
N ARG A 389 37.40 3.40 2.02
CA ARG A 389 37.66 2.53 0.88
C ARG A 389 37.28 3.28 -0.39
N VAL A 390 38.08 3.10 -1.45
CA VAL A 390 37.86 3.73 -2.77
C VAL A 390 38.11 2.64 -3.81
N PRO A 391 37.19 2.37 -4.75
CA PRO A 391 37.40 1.37 -5.80
C PRO A 391 38.60 1.69 -6.69
N GLU A 392 39.28 0.66 -7.18
CA GLU A 392 40.57 0.74 -7.89
C GLU A 392 40.55 1.68 -9.10
N GLU A 393 39.43 1.69 -9.84
CA GLU A 393 39.20 2.50 -11.03
C GLU A 393 39.24 4.01 -10.76
N PHE A 394 38.77 4.44 -9.58
CA PHE A 394 38.79 5.84 -9.15
C PHE A 394 40.16 6.26 -8.59
N ARG A 395 41.02 5.31 -8.16
CA ARG A 395 42.35 5.61 -7.60
C ARG A 395 43.37 6.11 -8.62
N ARG A 396 43.20 5.82 -9.92
CA ARG A 396 44.19 6.11 -10.97
C ARG A 396 43.89 7.36 -11.79
N ARG A 397 42.86 8.14 -11.45
CA ARG A 397 42.46 9.31 -12.23
C ARG A 397 43.48 10.45 -12.09
N SER A 398 44.02 10.88 -13.22
CA SER A 398 44.81 12.10 -13.33
C SER A 398 44.61 12.72 -14.72
N SER A 399 44.45 14.04 -14.75
CA SER A 399 44.70 14.92 -15.91
C SER A 399 43.78 14.89 -17.13
N ARG A 400 42.78 13.99 -17.28
CA ARG A 400 41.81 14.07 -18.42
C ARG A 400 40.38 13.66 -18.05
N GLY A 401 39.46 14.63 -18.10
CA GLY A 401 38.00 14.43 -18.06
C GLY A 401 37.41 14.32 -16.65
N SER A 402 36.60 15.30 -16.25
CA SER A 402 35.85 15.30 -14.99
C SER A 402 34.59 14.42 -15.09
N GLN A 403 34.76 13.10 -15.13
CA GLN A 403 33.65 12.20 -14.82
C GLN A 403 33.31 12.34 -13.33
N GLN A 404 32.24 13.08 -13.04
CA GLN A 404 31.68 13.25 -11.71
C GLN A 404 31.45 11.91 -11.02
N VAL A 405 31.49 11.89 -9.69
CA VAL A 405 31.16 10.69 -8.91
C VAL A 405 29.68 10.33 -9.18
N PRO A 406 29.36 9.09 -9.58
CA PRO A 406 27.97 8.70 -9.77
C PRO A 406 27.23 8.78 -8.43
N ARG A 407 26.06 9.44 -8.43
CA ARG A 407 25.17 9.49 -7.27
C ARG A 407 24.09 8.42 -7.41
N GLU A 408 23.93 7.61 -6.37
CA GLU A 408 22.89 6.59 -6.26
C GLU A 408 21.72 7.16 -5.47
N LYS A 409 20.58 7.27 -6.16
CA LYS A 409 19.35 7.89 -5.64
C LYS A 409 18.17 6.93 -5.73
N MET A 410 17.34 6.97 -4.70
CA MET A 410 16.06 6.28 -4.65
C MET A 410 14.92 7.31 -4.64
N GLU A 411 13.79 7.01 -5.27
CA GLU A 411 12.61 7.88 -5.28
C GLU A 411 11.58 7.42 -4.26
N LEU A 412 10.95 8.38 -3.58
CA LEU A 412 9.85 8.11 -2.65
C LEU A 412 8.60 7.72 -3.45
N PHE A 413 8.04 6.55 -3.21
CA PHE A 413 6.81 6.11 -3.89
C PHE A 413 5.59 6.04 -2.97
N ALA A 414 5.78 5.77 -1.67
CA ALA A 414 4.68 5.73 -0.71
C ALA A 414 5.09 6.17 0.70
N VAL A 415 4.11 6.66 1.47
CA VAL A 415 4.23 7.00 2.88
C VAL A 415 3.04 6.41 3.63
N LEU A 416 3.33 5.55 4.61
CA LEU A 416 2.33 4.96 5.49
C LEU A 416 2.25 5.83 6.74
N CYS A 417 1.06 6.30 7.12
CA CYS A 417 0.85 7.26 8.20
C CYS A 417 -0.08 6.73 9.30
N ILE A 418 0.19 7.08 10.56
CA ILE A 418 -0.66 6.82 11.73
C ILE A 418 -0.72 8.03 12.65
N GLU A 419 -1.95 8.43 13.01
CA GLU A 419 -2.20 9.46 14.02
C GLU A 419 -2.27 8.86 15.43
N THR A 420 -3.13 7.85 15.65
CA THR A 420 -3.30 7.14 16.94
C THR A 420 -3.44 5.62 16.82
N SER A 421 -4.44 5.15 16.05
CA SER A 421 -4.76 3.71 15.87
C SER A 421 -5.45 3.43 14.53
N HIS A 422 -5.16 4.25 13.51
CA HIS A 422 -5.71 4.06 12.18
C HIS A 422 -4.68 4.43 11.12
N TYR A 423 -4.25 3.42 10.37
CA TYR A 423 -3.25 3.51 9.32
C TYR A 423 -3.87 3.94 7.99
N VAL A 424 -3.20 4.85 7.30
CA VAL A 424 -3.56 5.35 5.97
C VAL A 424 -2.32 5.43 5.09
N SER A 425 -2.51 5.51 3.78
CA SER A 425 -1.42 5.55 2.80
C SER A 425 -1.47 6.83 1.96
N PHE A 426 -0.30 7.43 1.73
CA PHE A 426 -0.05 8.35 0.64
C PHE A 426 0.79 7.64 -0.42
N VAL A 427 0.41 7.75 -1.70
CA VAL A 427 1.14 7.12 -2.80
C VAL A 427 1.40 8.14 -3.91
N LYS A 428 2.63 8.18 -4.44
CA LYS A 428 2.92 8.88 -5.70
C LYS A 428 2.48 8.01 -6.87
N TYR A 429 1.54 8.52 -7.66
CA TYR A 429 1.07 7.87 -8.88
C TYR A 429 1.78 8.39 -10.15
N GLY A 430 2.64 9.40 -10.02
CA GLY A 430 3.40 10.00 -11.11
C GLY A 430 4.56 10.87 -10.61
N PRO A 431 5.37 11.44 -11.53
CA PRO A 431 6.61 12.13 -11.17
C PRO A 431 6.38 13.47 -10.45
N GLU A 432 5.47 14.29 -10.96
CA GLU A 432 5.24 15.67 -10.50
C GLU A 432 4.96 15.80 -9.00
N ASN A 433 5.30 16.95 -8.40
CA ASN A 433 5.08 17.21 -6.97
C ASN A 433 3.60 17.07 -6.56
N GLU A 434 2.66 17.39 -7.46
CA GLU A 434 1.21 17.29 -7.25
C GLU A 434 0.64 15.86 -7.40
N HIS A 435 1.39 14.91 -7.95
CA HIS A 435 0.91 13.55 -8.23
C HIS A 435 0.89 12.65 -6.98
N TRP A 436 0.06 13.02 -5.99
CA TRP A 436 -0.23 12.26 -4.78
C TRP A 436 -1.68 11.80 -4.69
N MET A 437 -1.86 10.57 -4.23
CA MET A 437 -3.13 10.02 -3.76
C MET A 437 -3.07 9.76 -2.26
N PHE A 438 -4.19 10.00 -1.60
CA PHE A 438 -4.44 9.61 -0.21
C PHE A 438 -5.48 8.48 -0.17
N PHE A 439 -5.18 7.42 0.56
CA PHE A 439 -6.04 6.24 0.71
C PHE A 439 -6.33 5.97 2.18
N ASP A 440 -7.63 5.82 2.49
CA ASP A 440 -8.13 5.40 3.78
C ASP A 440 -9.13 4.23 3.60
N SER A 441 -8.84 3.10 4.23
CA SER A 441 -9.63 1.86 4.09
C SER A 441 -10.96 1.87 4.84
N MET A 442 -11.16 2.84 5.74
CA MET A 442 -12.32 2.97 6.62
C MET A 442 -12.86 4.41 6.67
N ALA A 443 -12.69 5.16 5.58
CA ALA A 443 -13.03 6.59 5.45
C ALA A 443 -14.49 6.94 5.79
N ASP A 444 -15.41 5.99 5.60
CA ASP A 444 -16.85 6.12 5.85
C ASP A 444 -17.44 4.73 6.15
N ARG A 445 -18.67 4.63 6.66
CA ARG A 445 -19.32 3.36 7.03
C ARG A 445 -20.81 3.35 6.67
N HIS A 446 -21.23 2.34 5.92
CA HIS A 446 -22.63 2.08 5.65
C HIS A 446 -23.24 1.13 6.69
N GLY A 447 -24.15 1.64 7.51
CA GLY A 447 -24.92 0.86 8.48
C GLY A 447 -24.23 0.66 9.85
N GLY A 448 -25.01 0.15 10.81
CA GLY A 448 -24.61 -0.07 12.20
C GLY A 448 -23.76 -1.32 12.40
N GLU A 449 -24.23 -2.26 13.23
CA GLU A 449 -23.49 -3.48 13.59
C GLU A 449 -23.18 -4.36 12.37
N ASN A 450 -24.20 -4.75 11.60
CA ASN A 450 -24.08 -5.44 10.32
C ASN A 450 -23.62 -4.53 9.15
N GLY A 451 -23.02 -3.38 9.47
CA GLY A 451 -22.52 -2.41 8.50
C GLY A 451 -21.14 -2.75 7.94
N PHE A 452 -20.83 -2.19 6.77
CA PHE A 452 -19.55 -2.31 6.10
C PHE A 452 -18.86 -0.96 5.93
N ASN A 453 -17.53 -0.95 5.94
CA ASN A 453 -16.76 0.25 5.71
C ASN A 453 -16.64 0.55 4.21
N ILE A 454 -16.56 1.83 3.87
CA ILE A 454 -16.41 2.37 2.51
C ILE A 454 -14.99 2.93 2.40
N PRO A 455 -14.07 2.26 1.69
CA PRO A 455 -12.74 2.80 1.46
C PRO A 455 -12.82 3.93 0.44
N THR A 456 -11.93 4.91 0.55
CA THR A 456 -11.89 6.07 -0.33
C THR A 456 -10.45 6.41 -0.72
N VAL A 457 -10.25 6.74 -1.99
CA VAL A 457 -9.00 7.30 -2.52
C VAL A 457 -9.28 8.70 -3.06
N THR A 458 -8.63 9.70 -2.48
CA THR A 458 -8.66 11.09 -2.97
C THR A 458 -7.35 11.48 -3.62
N LEU A 459 -7.37 12.46 -4.52
CA LEU A 459 -6.14 13.17 -4.91
C LEU A 459 -5.81 14.19 -3.82
N CYS A 460 -4.54 14.40 -3.55
CA CYS A 460 -4.08 15.40 -2.56
C CYS A 460 -2.95 16.29 -3.12
N PRO A 461 -3.20 17.05 -4.21
CA PRO A 461 -2.19 17.94 -4.80
C PRO A 461 -1.75 19.06 -3.85
N GLU A 462 -2.54 19.38 -2.81
CA GLU A 462 -2.17 20.33 -1.77
C GLU A 462 -0.90 19.93 -1.00
N VAL A 463 -0.48 18.66 -1.06
CA VAL A 463 0.83 18.22 -0.59
C VAL A 463 1.97 19.01 -1.25
N ALA A 464 1.91 19.29 -2.56
CA ALA A 464 2.96 20.00 -3.29
C ALA A 464 3.26 21.39 -2.71
N LYS A 465 2.21 22.16 -2.40
CA LYS A 465 2.29 23.47 -1.71
C LYS A 465 3.17 23.40 -0.47
N TYR A 466 3.09 22.32 0.31
CA TYR A 466 3.85 22.14 1.54
C TYR A 466 5.27 21.58 1.34
N LEU A 467 5.54 20.93 0.20
CA LEU A 467 6.88 20.50 -0.20
C LEU A 467 7.72 21.67 -0.71
N ASP A 468 7.09 22.58 -1.46
CA ASP A 468 7.74 23.74 -2.07
C ASP A 468 7.86 24.95 -1.10
N LEU A 469 7.30 24.84 0.12
CA LEU A 469 7.42 25.88 1.16
C LEU A 469 8.83 25.93 1.77
N PRO A 470 9.42 27.13 1.97
CA PRO A 470 10.68 27.26 2.71
C PRO A 470 10.57 26.71 4.13
N LEU A 471 11.62 26.01 4.59
CA LEU A 471 11.67 25.33 5.90
C LEU A 471 11.19 26.20 7.08
N ALA A 472 11.56 27.48 7.09
CA ALA A 472 11.16 28.43 8.14
C ALA A 472 9.64 28.70 8.17
N MET A 473 8.98 28.71 7.00
CA MET A 473 7.51 28.85 6.91
C MET A 473 6.82 27.56 7.31
N LEU A 474 7.28 26.42 6.79
CA LEU A 474 6.73 25.10 7.12
C LEU A 474 6.91 24.78 8.62
N ALA A 475 7.96 25.29 9.28
CA ALA A 475 8.12 25.19 10.72
C ALA A 475 7.05 25.95 11.51
N LEU A 476 6.66 27.16 11.07
CA LEU A 476 5.67 28.02 11.72
C LEU A 476 4.22 27.58 11.48
N GLU A 477 3.91 26.95 10.34
CA GLU A 477 2.56 26.49 9.96
C GLU A 477 1.91 25.63 11.07
N GLN A 478 0.67 25.90 11.50
CA GLN A 478 0.06 25.03 12.50
C GLN A 478 -0.52 23.77 11.83
N PRO A 479 -0.34 22.55 12.40
CA PRO A 479 -0.93 21.32 11.86
C PRO A 479 -2.46 21.29 11.75
N ARG A 480 -3.15 22.33 12.24
CA ARG A 480 -4.60 22.53 12.16
C ARG A 480 -5.03 23.36 10.95
N ASP A 481 -4.10 24.18 10.45
CA ASP A 481 -4.31 25.17 9.40
C ASP A 481 -3.79 24.64 8.04
N MET A 482 -3.18 23.45 8.03
CA MET A 482 -2.70 22.77 6.83
C MET A 482 -3.87 22.26 5.98
N ASP A 483 -3.84 22.55 4.68
CA ASP A 483 -4.92 22.15 3.75
C ASP A 483 -5.13 20.63 3.68
N GLY A 484 -6.41 20.24 3.51
CA GLY A 484 -6.82 18.90 3.11
C GLY A 484 -6.28 17.81 4.02
N VAL A 485 -5.50 16.88 3.44
CA VAL A 485 -4.86 15.79 4.18
C VAL A 485 -3.38 16.02 4.47
N ALA A 486 -2.80 17.15 4.05
CA ALA A 486 -1.36 17.40 4.13
C ALA A 486 -0.79 17.23 5.54
N LYS A 487 -1.53 17.65 6.59
CA LYS A 487 -1.21 17.36 8.00
C LYS A 487 -0.75 15.91 8.20
N ARG A 488 -1.49 14.93 7.68
CA ARG A 488 -1.22 13.51 7.96
C ARG A 488 0.06 13.01 7.28
N LEU A 489 0.52 13.66 6.21
CA LEU A 489 1.81 13.35 5.61
C LEU A 489 2.95 13.86 6.51
N PHE A 490 2.99 15.16 6.80
CA PHE A 490 4.11 15.77 7.52
C PHE A 490 4.13 15.46 9.02
N CYS A 491 2.97 15.35 9.68
CA CYS A 491 2.84 15.16 11.12
C CYS A 491 2.56 13.70 11.54
N ASP A 492 1.98 12.88 10.65
CA ASP A 492 1.52 11.53 10.97
C ASP A 492 2.27 10.41 10.22
N ALA A 493 3.36 10.70 9.49
CA ALA A 493 4.22 9.66 8.88
C ALA A 493 4.70 8.60 9.89
N TYR A 494 4.57 7.33 9.50
CA TYR A 494 5.06 6.14 10.22
C TYR A 494 6.22 5.48 9.48
N MET A 495 6.03 5.17 8.19
CA MET A 495 7.03 4.61 7.29
C MET A 495 7.11 5.40 5.99
N TYR A 496 8.34 5.69 5.53
CA TYR A 496 8.61 6.15 4.16
C TYR A 496 9.14 4.98 3.32
N MET A 497 8.65 4.84 2.09
CA MET A 497 9.01 3.73 1.19
C MET A 497 9.66 4.27 -0.10
N TYR A 498 10.92 3.93 -0.29
CA TYR A 498 11.75 4.37 -1.42
C TYR A 498 12.06 3.22 -2.38
N GLN A 499 12.20 3.53 -3.67
CA GLN A 499 12.55 2.55 -4.71
C GLN A 499 13.75 2.99 -5.56
N SER A 500 14.57 2.03 -6.00
CA SER A 500 15.67 2.29 -6.92
C SER A 500 15.19 2.40 -8.36
N LYS A 501 15.30 3.61 -8.95
CA LYS A 501 14.99 3.89 -10.38
C LYS A 501 15.68 2.92 -11.35
N LYS A 502 16.84 2.36 -10.97
CA LYS A 502 17.62 1.41 -11.77
C LYS A 502 17.11 -0.03 -11.65
N MET A 503 16.63 -0.43 -10.47
CA MET A 503 16.23 -1.82 -10.19
C MET A 503 14.73 -2.06 -10.35
N ALA A 504 13.89 -1.02 -10.34
CA ALA A 504 12.45 -1.11 -10.64
C ALA A 504 12.12 -1.58 -12.09
N LEU A 505 13.15 -1.77 -12.92
CA LEU A 505 13.09 -2.33 -14.28
C LEU A 505 13.85 -3.68 -14.41
N TYR A 506 14.47 -4.17 -13.34
CA TYR A 506 15.40 -5.30 -13.35
C TYR A 506 15.26 -6.22 -12.11
N LYS A 507 14.13 -6.91 -12.01
CA LYS A 507 13.97 -8.26 -11.45
C LYS A 507 12.57 -8.76 -11.77
#